data_AF-A0A1A6BN02-F1
#
_entry.id   AF-A0A1A6BN02-F1
#
_cell.length_a   1.000
_cell.length_b   1.000
_cell.length_c   1.000
_cell.angle_alpha   90.00
_cell.angle_beta   90.00
_cell.angle_gamma   90.00
#
_symmetry.space_group_name_H-M   'P 1'
#
loop_
_entity.id
_entity.type
_entity.pdbx_description
1 polymer ?
#
loop_
_entity_poly.entity_id
_entity_poly.type
_entity_poly.pdbx_seq_one_letter_code
_entity_poly.pdbx_strand_id
1 'polypeptide(L)'
;MSRLADRVSRSSIASFGTALLPQEHGGPTSAEFAERVDRYLSRIPATSRLAVRAGLFSLAAASYLTTGRSMARLGPGEREQVLHRIAALNAEAGAAVEGMKVISLLANGADTYAAELLSRAQADAAVRPDAVLDVTRSADSASVVTTDVVIVGSGAGGAMAARTLARAGLQAVVLEEGRRWTVEEFRTTHPIDRYAGLYRGAGATVALGRPAVVLPMGRAVGGTTVVNSGTCFRPPDAVQRHWRDKFGLGFADPDRLRAHLDEVERTLQVAPVPLDVMGRNGNLLLDAAGALGWQAAPIPRNAPGCDGCCQCAIGCPHNAKFGVHLNALPQACAAGARIISEARVERVLVEGGRARGVRARRPDGTAIDILAETVIIAAGATETPVLLRRSDIGFHPQMGRNLALHPASVLAGRFEDDVYAWRGVLQSAAVHEFHESDGVLIEATSTPPGMGSMVFPGYGAELLRWLDRAPQVATFGAMVADQGVGSVHSVRGETVVRYDIAPADIAKLRVALQAMGKLLFAAGAVEVLTGLPGGATVKSEAELRDVLARTNPRSLHLAAFHPTGTAAAGSDEQVCPVDATGRLRGVDGVWVADASILPSCPEVNPQVSIMALALAVADEVVAAR
;
A
#
# COMPACT_ATOMS: atom_id res chain seq x y z
N MET A 1 -5.70 18.79 32.54
CA MET A 1 -4.45 18.59 31.78
C MET A 1 -4.65 18.42 30.27
N SER A 2 -5.76 17.85 29.76
CA SER A 2 -5.93 17.64 28.30
C SER A 2 -6.06 18.93 27.46
N ARG A 3 -6.83 19.93 27.89
CA ARG A 3 -7.00 21.20 27.13
C ARG A 3 -5.70 21.99 26.95
N LEU A 4 -4.77 21.90 27.89
CA LEU A 4 -3.47 22.59 27.79
C LEU A 4 -2.55 21.85 26.81
N ALA A 5 -2.52 20.51 26.88
CA ALA A 5 -1.78 19.66 25.95
C ALA A 5 -2.28 19.82 24.50
N ASP A 6 -3.60 19.91 24.29
CA ASP A 6 -4.17 20.13 22.96
C ASP A 6 -3.82 21.52 22.40
N ARG A 7 -3.84 22.57 23.25
CA ARG A 7 -3.40 23.92 22.83
C ARG A 7 -1.91 23.96 22.47
N VAL A 8 -1.05 23.32 23.25
CA VAL A 8 0.40 23.24 22.97
C VAL A 8 0.67 22.44 21.70
N SER A 9 -0.06 21.35 21.49
CA SER A 9 0.02 20.54 20.27
C SER A 9 -0.38 21.35 19.04
N ARG A 10 -1.53 22.03 19.06
CA ARG A 10 -2.01 22.84 17.93
C ARG A 10 -1.06 24.00 17.62
N SER A 11 -0.50 24.63 18.65
CA SER A 11 0.53 25.66 18.49
C SER A 11 1.80 25.12 17.82
N SER A 12 2.24 23.91 18.17
CA SER A 12 3.43 23.28 17.57
C SER A 12 3.20 22.90 16.10
N ILE A 13 2.01 22.40 15.75
CA ILE A 13 1.63 22.13 14.36
C ILE A 13 1.62 23.44 13.55
N ALA A 14 0.97 24.48 14.06
CA ALA A 14 0.91 25.79 13.43
C ALA A 14 2.33 26.38 13.22
N SER A 15 3.18 26.27 14.24
CA SER A 15 4.58 26.71 14.20
C SER A 15 5.39 25.98 13.13
N PHE A 16 5.21 24.68 12.96
CA PHE A 16 5.86 23.94 11.87
C PHE A 16 5.31 24.37 10.50
N GLY A 17 4.00 24.59 10.41
CA GLY A 17 3.34 25.08 9.18
C GLY A 17 3.90 26.40 8.69
N THR A 18 4.22 27.36 9.59
CA THR A 18 4.81 28.66 9.19
C THR A 18 6.20 28.55 8.58
N ALA A 19 6.90 27.42 8.76
CA ALA A 19 8.18 27.13 8.14
C ALA A 19 8.04 26.24 6.91
N LEU A 20 7.14 25.25 6.94
CA LEU A 20 6.96 24.31 5.85
C LEU A 20 6.25 24.93 4.64
N LEU A 21 5.10 25.56 4.88
CA LEU A 21 4.23 26.18 3.86
C LEU A 21 3.86 27.61 4.28
N PRO A 22 4.81 28.56 4.28
CA PRO A 22 4.61 29.92 4.76
C PRO A 22 3.54 30.67 3.95
N GLN A 23 2.61 31.32 4.66
CA GLN A 23 1.56 32.14 4.07
C GLN A 23 2.12 33.30 3.23
N GLU A 24 3.27 33.84 3.65
CA GLU A 24 3.97 34.93 2.97
C GLU A 24 4.40 34.58 1.53
N HIS A 25 4.43 33.29 1.20
CA HIS A 25 4.78 32.76 -0.12
C HIS A 25 3.61 32.04 -0.81
N GLY A 26 2.36 32.26 -0.35
CA GLY A 26 1.17 31.63 -0.95
C GLY A 26 0.72 30.33 -0.29
N GLY A 27 1.35 29.92 0.82
CA GLY A 27 0.88 28.83 1.65
C GLY A 27 -0.42 29.14 2.41
N PRO A 28 -1.05 28.14 3.05
CA PRO A 28 -2.21 28.34 3.90
C PRO A 28 -1.87 29.17 5.14
N THR A 29 -2.88 29.75 5.79
CA THR A 29 -2.68 30.33 7.12
C THR A 29 -2.23 29.24 8.11
N SER A 30 -1.50 29.63 9.16
CA SER A 30 -1.04 28.69 10.19
C SER A 30 -2.19 27.97 10.91
N ALA A 31 -3.35 28.64 11.02
CA ALA A 31 -4.56 28.08 11.60
C ALA A 31 -5.19 27.01 10.69
N GLU A 32 -5.33 27.29 9.39
CA GLU A 32 -5.82 26.32 8.40
C GLU A 32 -4.88 25.12 8.28
N PHE A 33 -3.56 25.36 8.20
CA PHE A 33 -2.57 24.27 8.18
C PHE A 33 -2.74 23.35 9.40
N ALA A 34 -2.86 23.94 10.60
CA ALA A 34 -2.99 23.17 11.82
C ALA A 34 -4.30 22.38 11.87
N GLU A 35 -5.40 22.95 11.36
CA GLU A 35 -6.68 22.26 11.26
C GLU A 35 -6.62 21.06 10.31
N ARG A 36 -6.06 21.25 9.10
CA ARG A 36 -5.92 20.18 8.09
C ARG A 36 -5.09 19.02 8.62
N VAL A 37 -3.95 19.32 9.23
CA VAL A 37 -3.07 18.29 9.81
C VAL A 37 -3.75 17.61 11.01
N ASP A 38 -4.39 18.35 11.92
CA ASP A 38 -5.06 17.75 13.09
C ASP A 38 -6.25 16.87 12.69
N ARG A 39 -6.99 17.21 11.62
CA ARG A 39 -8.03 16.36 11.02
C ARG A 39 -7.48 14.97 10.69
N TYR A 40 -6.32 14.89 10.03
CA TYR A 40 -5.67 13.61 9.73
C TYR A 40 -5.10 12.94 10.99
N LEU A 41 -4.40 13.68 11.85
CA LEU A 41 -3.81 13.13 13.07
C LEU A 41 -4.86 12.54 14.02
N SER A 42 -6.09 13.04 14.00
CA SER A 42 -7.22 12.49 14.76
C SER A 42 -7.62 11.07 14.33
N ARG A 43 -7.20 10.63 13.14
CA ARG A 43 -7.52 9.31 12.56
C ARG A 43 -6.41 8.27 12.72
N ILE A 44 -5.16 8.69 12.87
CA ILE A 44 -4.04 7.75 13.10
C ILE A 44 -4.06 7.18 14.53
N PRO A 45 -3.44 6.00 14.78
CA PRO A 45 -3.36 5.38 16.10
C PRO A 45 -2.79 6.33 17.16
N ALA A 46 -3.24 6.17 18.42
CA ALA A 46 -2.89 7.07 19.51
C ALA A 46 -1.36 7.16 19.77
N THR A 47 -0.65 6.04 19.65
CA THR A 47 0.81 5.97 19.79
C THR A 47 1.53 6.75 18.68
N SER A 48 1.13 6.53 17.42
CA SER A 48 1.65 7.28 16.27
C SER A 48 1.33 8.78 16.38
N ARG A 49 0.12 9.13 16.82
CA ARG A 49 -0.30 10.52 17.07
C ARG A 49 0.57 11.20 18.11
N LEU A 50 0.84 10.51 19.22
CA LEU A 50 1.72 11.01 20.27
C LEU A 50 3.15 11.23 19.72
N ALA A 51 3.68 10.28 18.96
CA ALA A 51 5.01 10.38 18.35
C ALA A 51 5.12 11.58 17.40
N VAL A 52 4.14 11.78 16.51
CA VAL A 52 4.12 12.93 15.58
C VAL A 52 4.00 14.25 16.33
N ARG A 53 3.09 14.34 17.32
CA ARG A 53 2.93 15.55 18.14
C ARG A 53 4.19 15.87 18.95
N ALA A 54 4.86 14.86 19.50
CA ALA A 54 6.13 15.03 20.21
C ALA A 54 7.24 15.52 19.26
N GLY A 55 7.35 14.94 18.06
CA GLY A 55 8.29 15.41 17.04
C GLY A 55 8.07 16.87 16.66
N LEU A 56 6.81 17.28 16.41
CA LEU A 56 6.46 18.66 16.08
C LEU A 56 6.80 19.63 17.21
N PHE A 57 6.54 19.23 18.45
CA PHE A 57 6.95 19.99 19.62
C PHE A 57 8.47 20.12 19.72
N SER A 58 9.22 19.04 19.49
CA SER A 58 10.69 19.07 19.48
C SER A 58 11.25 20.02 18.43
N LEU A 59 10.67 20.08 17.22
CA LEU A 59 11.07 21.06 16.21
C LEU A 59 10.79 22.50 16.64
N ALA A 60 9.61 22.75 17.22
CA ALA A 60 9.26 24.07 17.73
C ALA A 60 10.19 24.52 18.88
N ALA A 61 10.55 23.61 19.78
CA ALA A 61 11.49 23.85 20.87
C ALA A 61 12.92 24.09 20.34
N ALA A 62 13.37 23.31 19.35
CA ALA A 62 14.67 23.47 18.72
C ALA A 62 14.82 24.86 18.08
N SER A 63 13.76 25.41 17.47
CA SER A 63 13.76 26.80 17.00
C SER A 63 14.09 27.79 18.12
N TYR A 64 13.44 27.67 19.27
CA TYR A 64 13.68 28.58 20.40
C TYR A 64 15.08 28.44 20.96
N LEU A 65 15.55 27.21 21.15
CA LEU A 65 16.88 26.92 21.68
C LEU A 65 18.02 27.41 20.77
N THR A 66 17.81 27.39 19.45
CA THR A 66 18.84 27.78 18.47
C THR A 66 18.80 29.24 18.05
N THR A 67 17.67 29.93 18.22
CA THR A 67 17.49 31.31 17.73
C THR A 67 17.05 32.31 18.80
N GLY A 68 16.72 31.86 20.02
CA GLY A 68 16.13 32.68 21.07
C GLY A 68 14.68 33.13 20.80
N ARG A 69 14.09 32.72 19.66
CA ARG A 69 12.74 33.09 19.22
C ARG A 69 11.95 31.86 18.79
N SER A 70 10.64 31.89 19.00
CA SER A 70 9.75 30.88 18.43
C SER A 70 9.73 30.99 16.90
N MET A 71 9.50 29.88 16.22
CA MET A 71 9.52 29.82 14.75
C MET A 71 8.55 30.83 14.11
N ALA A 72 7.38 31.05 14.72
CA ALA A 72 6.40 32.04 14.26
C ALA A 72 6.89 33.50 14.34
N ARG A 73 7.91 33.81 15.17
CA ARG A 73 8.51 35.15 15.30
C ARG A 73 9.76 35.36 14.45
N LEU A 74 10.19 34.33 13.73
CA LEU A 74 11.28 34.40 12.77
C LEU A 74 10.76 34.90 11.41
N GLY A 75 11.62 35.53 10.62
CA GLY A 75 11.32 35.83 9.21
C GLY A 75 11.27 34.55 8.36
N PRO A 76 10.64 34.56 7.17
CA PRO A 76 10.46 33.36 6.33
C PRO A 76 11.76 32.59 6.04
N GLY A 77 12.84 33.31 5.65
CA GLY A 77 14.14 32.68 5.40
C GLY A 77 14.80 32.11 6.66
N GLU A 78 14.61 32.74 7.82
CA GLU A 78 15.14 32.22 9.09
C GLU A 78 14.41 30.92 9.51
N ARG A 79 13.10 30.83 9.26
CA ARG A 79 12.29 29.62 9.53
C ARG A 79 12.76 28.43 8.69
N GLU A 80 12.97 28.65 7.40
CA GLU A 80 13.48 27.66 6.46
C GLU A 80 14.86 27.13 6.90
N GLN A 81 15.77 28.03 7.26
CA GLN A 81 17.11 27.67 7.76
C GLN A 81 17.08 26.89 9.07
N VAL A 82 16.06 27.05 9.93
CA VAL A 82 15.92 26.23 11.14
C VAL A 82 15.61 24.78 10.75
N LEU A 83 14.69 24.54 9.81
CA LEU A 83 14.38 23.18 9.35
C LEU A 83 15.58 22.52 8.69
N HIS A 84 16.31 23.22 7.82
CA HIS A 84 17.54 22.70 7.22
C HIS A 84 18.60 22.34 8.26
N ARG A 85 18.83 23.22 9.25
CA ARG A 85 19.80 22.97 10.32
C ARG A 85 19.43 21.74 11.15
N ILE A 86 18.16 21.58 11.51
CA ILE A 86 17.70 20.41 12.27
C ILE A 86 17.85 19.13 11.43
N ALA A 87 17.41 19.17 10.16
CA ALA A 87 17.52 18.03 9.26
C ALA A 87 18.98 17.61 8.99
N ALA A 88 19.92 18.56 9.07
CA ALA A 88 21.35 18.32 8.88
C ALA A 88 22.09 17.83 10.15
N LEU A 89 21.45 17.77 11.33
CA LEU A 89 22.11 17.34 12.57
C LEU A 89 22.62 15.90 12.51
N ASN A 90 21.79 15.00 12.01
CA ASN A 90 22.09 13.59 11.75
C ASN A 90 20.99 12.96 10.89
N ALA A 91 21.21 11.73 10.44
CA ALA A 91 20.28 11.02 9.57
C ALA A 91 18.90 10.81 10.22
N GLU A 92 18.86 10.52 11.52
CA GLU A 92 17.61 10.32 12.26
C GLU A 92 16.77 11.60 12.34
N ALA A 93 17.40 12.74 12.62
CA ALA A 93 16.75 14.05 12.65
C ALA A 93 16.23 14.46 11.26
N GLY A 94 17.01 14.23 10.21
CA GLY A 94 16.59 14.43 8.83
C GLY A 94 15.36 13.60 8.46
N ALA A 95 15.39 12.29 8.75
CA ALA A 95 14.27 11.38 8.50
C ALA A 95 13.01 11.79 9.29
N ALA A 96 13.17 12.29 10.53
CA ALA A 96 12.04 12.77 11.32
C ALA A 96 11.39 14.02 10.69
N VAL A 97 12.18 15.02 10.27
CA VAL A 97 11.67 16.23 9.60
C VAL A 97 10.96 15.86 8.30
N GLU A 98 11.55 14.98 7.48
CA GLU A 98 10.93 14.51 6.23
C GLU A 98 9.63 13.73 6.49
N GLY A 99 9.60 12.83 7.48
CA GLY A 99 8.36 12.14 7.85
C GLY A 99 7.23 13.09 8.25
N MET A 100 7.56 14.17 8.96
CA MET A 100 6.60 15.21 9.37
C MET A 100 6.15 16.07 8.18
N LYS A 101 7.06 16.36 7.24
CA LYS A 101 6.75 16.99 5.96
C LYS A 101 5.78 16.14 5.14
N VAL A 102 6.03 14.84 4.99
CA VAL A 102 5.16 13.91 4.23
C VAL A 102 3.74 13.89 4.79
N ILE A 103 3.59 13.73 6.11
CA ILE A 103 2.28 13.75 6.78
C ILE A 103 1.56 15.09 6.55
N SER A 104 2.30 16.20 6.68
CA SER A 104 1.73 17.54 6.54
C SER A 104 1.30 17.85 5.12
N LEU A 105 2.09 17.43 4.13
CA LEU A 105 1.78 17.62 2.72
C LEU A 105 0.63 16.75 2.25
N LEU A 106 0.55 15.50 2.72
CA LEU A 106 -0.60 14.63 2.46
C LEU A 106 -1.91 15.29 2.90
N ALA A 107 -1.97 15.80 4.14
CA ALA A 107 -3.17 16.46 4.65
C ALA A 107 -3.47 17.76 3.91
N ASN A 108 -2.47 18.64 3.75
CA ASN A 108 -2.69 19.94 3.12
C ASN A 108 -3.04 19.83 1.64
N GLY A 109 -2.35 18.98 0.89
CA GLY A 109 -2.61 18.81 -0.54
C GLY A 109 -3.96 18.13 -0.79
N ALA A 110 -4.39 17.20 0.07
CA ALA A 110 -5.73 16.63 -0.01
C ALA A 110 -6.83 17.69 0.11
N ASP A 111 -6.69 18.66 1.02
CA ASP A 111 -7.61 19.78 1.15
C ASP A 111 -7.52 20.76 -0.05
N THR A 112 -6.31 21.12 -0.49
CA THR A 112 -6.11 22.04 -1.61
C THR A 112 -6.77 21.54 -2.91
N TYR A 113 -6.71 20.23 -3.17
CA TYR A 113 -7.28 19.63 -4.37
C TYR A 113 -8.65 18.97 -4.16
N ALA A 114 -9.26 19.10 -2.97
CA ALA A 114 -10.52 18.46 -2.65
C ALA A 114 -11.64 18.85 -3.62
N ALA A 115 -11.76 20.13 -3.97
CA ALA A 115 -12.78 20.62 -4.89
C ALA A 115 -12.63 20.04 -6.30
N GLU A 116 -11.40 19.94 -6.83
CA GLU A 116 -11.14 19.30 -8.14
C GLU A 116 -11.50 17.81 -8.09
N LEU A 117 -11.06 17.09 -7.06
CA LEU A 117 -11.30 15.67 -6.91
C LEU A 117 -12.78 15.33 -6.77
N LEU A 118 -13.52 16.10 -5.98
CA LEU A 118 -14.96 15.93 -5.77
C LEU A 118 -15.76 16.34 -7.02
N SER A 119 -15.41 17.47 -7.65
CA SER A 119 -16.06 17.91 -8.88
C SER A 119 -15.93 16.87 -9.99
N ARG A 120 -14.71 16.35 -10.23
CA ARG A 120 -14.52 15.25 -11.18
C ARG A 120 -15.26 13.98 -10.78
N ALA A 121 -15.22 13.63 -9.50
CA ALA A 121 -15.96 12.48 -9.00
C ALA A 121 -17.48 12.65 -9.19
N GLN A 122 -18.01 13.87 -9.28
CA GLN A 122 -19.45 14.14 -9.43
C GLN A 122 -19.88 14.41 -10.88
N ALA A 123 -18.94 14.75 -11.78
CA ALA A 123 -19.23 15.17 -13.15
C ALA A 123 -19.75 14.05 -14.07
N ASP A 124 -19.36 12.79 -13.82
CA ASP A 124 -19.73 11.66 -14.71
C ASP A 124 -21.10 11.05 -14.41
N ALA A 125 -21.82 10.75 -15.50
CA ALA A 125 -23.16 10.14 -15.48
C ALA A 125 -23.15 8.59 -15.47
N ALA A 126 -22.06 7.94 -15.90
CA ALA A 126 -21.98 6.48 -16.02
C ALA A 126 -21.20 5.85 -14.84
N VAL A 127 -21.82 5.82 -13.67
CA VAL A 127 -21.24 5.23 -12.45
C VAL A 127 -21.63 3.76 -12.35
N ARG A 128 -20.66 2.86 -12.15
CA ARG A 128 -20.99 1.47 -11.80
C ARG A 128 -21.61 1.44 -10.40
N PRO A 129 -22.83 0.90 -10.20
CA PRO A 129 -23.44 0.84 -8.88
C PRO A 129 -22.63 -0.07 -7.94
N ASP A 130 -22.86 0.07 -6.64
CA ASP A 130 -22.31 -0.88 -5.68
C ASP A 130 -22.87 -2.28 -5.93
N ALA A 131 -22.02 -3.29 -5.81
CA ALA A 131 -22.47 -4.67 -5.97
C ALA A 131 -23.37 -5.11 -4.81
N VAL A 132 -24.29 -6.03 -5.11
CA VAL A 132 -25.11 -6.68 -4.08
C VAL A 132 -24.22 -7.62 -3.27
N LEU A 133 -24.16 -7.38 -1.96
CA LEU A 133 -23.39 -8.17 -1.01
C LEU A 133 -24.28 -8.45 0.20
N ASP A 134 -24.23 -9.68 0.72
CA ASP A 134 -24.81 -10.04 2.02
C ASP A 134 -23.81 -9.69 3.12
N VAL A 135 -23.84 -8.41 3.55
CA VAL A 135 -22.95 -7.86 4.56
C VAL A 135 -23.76 -7.43 5.78
N THR A 136 -23.46 -8.02 6.92
CA THR A 136 -24.00 -7.64 8.23
C THR A 136 -22.88 -6.99 9.05
N ARG A 137 -23.14 -5.87 9.73
CA ARG A 137 -22.14 -5.32 10.67
C ARG A 137 -22.04 -6.23 11.89
N SER A 138 -20.85 -6.35 12.48
CA SER A 138 -20.64 -7.22 13.64
C SER A 138 -21.59 -6.89 14.81
N ALA A 139 -21.96 -5.63 14.98
CA ALA A 139 -22.91 -5.16 16.00
C ALA A 139 -24.34 -5.71 15.79
N ASP A 140 -24.71 -5.97 14.55
CA ASP A 140 -26.02 -6.49 14.16
C ASP A 140 -26.02 -8.03 14.05
N SER A 141 -24.87 -8.67 14.22
CA SER A 141 -24.71 -10.13 14.17
C SER A 141 -24.88 -10.77 15.56
N ALA A 142 -25.49 -11.96 15.57
CA ALA A 142 -25.53 -12.83 16.75
C ALA A 142 -24.12 -13.07 17.31
N SER A 143 -24.00 -13.20 18.63
CA SER A 143 -22.72 -13.41 19.32
C SER A 143 -22.10 -14.77 19.08
N VAL A 144 -22.88 -15.75 18.63
CA VAL A 144 -22.39 -17.05 18.17
C VAL A 144 -23.05 -17.38 16.84
N VAL A 145 -22.25 -17.71 15.83
CA VAL A 145 -22.72 -18.14 14.51
C VAL A 145 -22.06 -19.49 14.20
N THR A 146 -22.82 -20.46 13.70
CA THR A 146 -22.26 -21.73 13.22
C THR A 146 -22.30 -21.76 11.69
N THR A 147 -21.27 -22.33 11.09
CA THR A 147 -21.11 -22.40 9.62
C THR A 147 -20.21 -23.57 9.24
N ASP A 148 -20.22 -23.98 7.97
CA ASP A 148 -19.34 -25.04 7.49
C ASP A 148 -17.88 -24.58 7.45
N VAL A 149 -17.65 -23.34 7.01
CA VAL A 149 -16.31 -22.73 6.88
C VAL A 149 -16.33 -21.26 7.25
N VAL A 150 -15.31 -20.83 8.00
CA VAL A 150 -15.06 -19.42 8.29
C VAL A 150 -13.80 -18.93 7.58
N ILE A 151 -13.90 -17.79 6.91
CA ILE A 151 -12.80 -17.13 6.20
C ILE A 151 -12.43 -15.85 6.95
N VAL A 152 -11.17 -15.71 7.34
CA VAL A 152 -10.64 -14.56 8.08
C VAL A 152 -9.98 -13.59 7.10
N GLY A 153 -10.67 -12.52 6.74
CA GLY A 153 -10.22 -11.49 5.80
C GLY A 153 -10.95 -11.58 4.46
N SER A 154 -11.44 -10.44 3.98
CA SER A 154 -12.22 -10.34 2.73
C SER A 154 -11.39 -9.87 1.52
N GLY A 155 -10.06 -9.87 1.66
CA GLY A 155 -9.11 -9.41 0.65
C GLY A 155 -8.99 -10.33 -0.57
N ALA A 156 -7.91 -10.14 -1.34
CA ALA A 156 -7.67 -10.84 -2.61
C ALA A 156 -7.85 -12.37 -2.52
N GLY A 157 -7.16 -13.02 -1.58
CA GLY A 157 -7.25 -14.48 -1.41
C GLY A 157 -8.54 -14.93 -0.72
N GLY A 158 -8.95 -14.25 0.36
CA GLY A 158 -10.16 -14.60 1.10
C GLY A 158 -11.45 -14.52 0.26
N ALA A 159 -11.56 -13.54 -0.64
CA ALA A 159 -12.68 -13.43 -1.55
C ALA A 159 -12.73 -14.59 -2.56
N MET A 160 -11.57 -15.04 -3.05
CA MET A 160 -11.48 -16.19 -3.95
C MET A 160 -11.84 -17.50 -3.24
N ALA A 161 -11.29 -17.71 -2.04
CA ALA A 161 -11.64 -18.86 -1.21
C ALA A 161 -13.15 -18.90 -0.90
N ALA A 162 -13.72 -17.78 -0.42
CA ALA A 162 -15.14 -17.70 -0.11
C ALA A 162 -16.03 -18.01 -1.32
N ARG A 163 -15.66 -17.51 -2.51
CA ARG A 163 -16.38 -17.77 -3.75
C ARG A 163 -16.36 -19.25 -4.14
N THR A 164 -15.17 -19.87 -4.13
CA THR A 164 -15.02 -21.28 -4.50
C THR A 164 -15.78 -22.18 -3.53
N LEU A 165 -15.61 -21.95 -2.22
CA LEU A 165 -16.24 -22.76 -1.17
C LEU A 165 -17.77 -22.63 -1.19
N ALA A 166 -18.30 -21.41 -1.35
CA ALA A 166 -19.75 -21.21 -1.46
C ALA A 166 -20.34 -21.85 -2.71
N ARG A 167 -19.64 -21.78 -3.86
CA ARG A 167 -20.06 -22.47 -5.09
C ARG A 167 -20.05 -23.99 -4.98
N ALA A 168 -19.20 -24.54 -4.11
CA ALA A 168 -19.21 -25.95 -3.75
C ALA A 168 -20.37 -26.33 -2.81
N GLY A 169 -21.23 -25.38 -2.43
CA GLY A 169 -22.40 -25.60 -1.58
C GLY A 169 -22.16 -25.44 -0.09
N LEU A 170 -20.97 -24.99 0.33
CA LEU A 170 -20.63 -24.80 1.74
C LEU A 170 -21.23 -23.49 2.27
N GLN A 171 -21.80 -23.53 3.47
CA GLN A 171 -22.15 -22.33 4.22
C GLN A 171 -20.85 -21.63 4.67
N ALA A 172 -20.55 -20.49 4.04
CA ALA A 172 -19.35 -19.72 4.30
C ALA A 172 -19.65 -18.40 5.02
N VAL A 173 -18.89 -18.11 6.08
CA VAL A 173 -18.88 -16.79 6.74
C VAL A 173 -17.52 -16.13 6.57
N VAL A 174 -17.49 -14.94 5.99
CA VAL A 174 -16.28 -14.12 5.85
C VAL A 174 -16.27 -13.05 6.95
N LEU A 175 -15.19 -12.97 7.72
CA LEU A 175 -14.98 -11.90 8.70
C LEU A 175 -14.02 -10.84 8.16
N GLU A 176 -14.36 -9.56 8.33
CA GLU A 176 -13.53 -8.43 7.90
C GLU A 176 -13.44 -7.37 9.00
N GLU A 177 -12.23 -6.87 9.30
CA GLU A 177 -12.03 -5.80 10.28
C GLU A 177 -12.56 -4.45 9.77
N GLY A 178 -12.43 -4.18 8.47
CA GLY A 178 -12.94 -2.97 7.85
C GLY A 178 -14.46 -2.96 7.64
N ARG A 179 -14.99 -1.75 7.40
CA ARG A 179 -16.38 -1.57 6.96
C ARG A 179 -16.51 -1.71 5.44
N ARG A 180 -17.74 -1.85 4.95
CA ARG A 180 -18.07 -1.64 3.54
C ARG A 180 -18.08 -0.14 3.23
N TRP A 181 -17.45 0.24 2.12
CA TRP A 181 -17.55 1.58 1.55
C TRP A 181 -18.44 1.54 0.31
N THR A 182 -19.17 2.62 0.07
CA THR A 182 -20.05 2.78 -1.09
C THR A 182 -19.45 3.73 -2.13
N VAL A 183 -19.86 3.58 -3.39
CA VAL A 183 -19.47 4.50 -4.46
C VAL A 183 -19.90 5.94 -4.18
N GLU A 184 -21.06 6.12 -3.54
CA GLU A 184 -21.54 7.45 -3.15
C GLU A 184 -20.62 8.10 -2.12
N GLU A 185 -20.15 7.34 -1.12
CA GLU A 185 -19.14 7.84 -0.19
C GLU A 185 -17.83 8.18 -0.90
N PHE A 186 -17.40 7.42 -1.90
CA PHE A 186 -16.22 7.76 -2.71
C PHE A 186 -16.40 9.06 -3.50
N ARG A 187 -17.63 9.41 -3.88
CA ARG A 187 -17.96 10.63 -4.64
C ARG A 187 -18.13 11.86 -3.77
N THR A 188 -18.52 11.69 -2.51
CA THR A 188 -18.93 12.80 -1.62
C THR A 188 -18.01 13.03 -0.44
N THR A 189 -17.28 12.00 0.01
CA THR A 189 -16.41 12.10 1.19
C THR A 189 -15.09 12.78 0.84
N HIS A 190 -14.65 13.67 1.73
CA HIS A 190 -13.40 14.38 1.60
C HIS A 190 -12.20 13.42 1.38
N PRO A 191 -11.26 13.70 0.45
CA PRO A 191 -10.17 12.78 0.10
C PRO A 191 -9.35 12.26 1.28
N ILE A 192 -9.00 13.13 2.25
CA ILE A 192 -8.22 12.73 3.42
C ILE A 192 -8.98 11.78 4.36
N ASP A 193 -10.31 11.90 4.46
CA ASP A 193 -11.15 11.01 5.26
C ASP A 193 -11.32 9.65 4.57
N ARG A 194 -11.40 9.64 3.23
CA ARG A 194 -11.36 8.40 2.44
C ARG A 194 -10.04 7.66 2.68
N TYR A 195 -8.91 8.35 2.50
CA TYR A 195 -7.58 7.79 2.76
C TYR A 195 -7.49 7.24 4.19
N ALA A 196 -7.73 8.07 5.21
CA ALA A 196 -7.59 7.65 6.60
C ALA A 196 -8.54 6.50 7.00
N GLY A 197 -9.72 6.44 6.38
CA GLY A 197 -10.70 5.39 6.65
C GLY A 197 -10.39 4.06 5.96
N LEU A 198 -9.83 4.11 4.75
CA LEU A 198 -9.55 2.95 3.89
C LEU A 198 -8.25 2.22 4.25
N TYR A 199 -7.29 2.88 4.90
CA TYR A 199 -6.00 2.29 5.25
C TYR A 199 -5.88 1.90 6.73
N ARG A 200 -5.26 0.75 7.00
CA ARG A 200 -4.84 0.36 8.35
C ARG A 200 -3.90 1.44 8.90
N GLY A 201 -4.09 1.79 10.18
CA GLY A 201 -3.33 2.87 10.82
C GLY A 201 -3.51 4.23 10.12
N ALA A 202 -4.59 4.42 9.35
CA ALA A 202 -4.82 5.56 8.49
C ALA A 202 -3.68 5.82 7.48
N GLY A 203 -2.98 4.76 7.06
CA GLY A 203 -1.90 4.85 6.07
C GLY A 203 -0.51 5.15 6.65
N ALA A 204 -0.39 5.21 7.98
CA ALA A 204 0.87 5.48 8.68
C ALA A 204 1.64 4.20 9.08
N THR A 205 1.38 3.06 8.45
CA THR A 205 2.12 1.82 8.75
C THR A 205 3.49 1.83 8.09
N VAL A 206 4.52 1.42 8.84
CA VAL A 206 5.93 1.47 8.45
C VAL A 206 6.61 0.16 8.84
N ALA A 207 7.43 -0.39 7.95
CA ALA A 207 8.42 -1.41 8.30
C ALA A 207 9.66 -0.75 8.90
N LEU A 208 10.03 -1.21 10.10
CA LEU A 208 11.19 -0.71 10.83
C LEU A 208 12.47 -1.34 10.29
N GLY A 209 13.45 -0.52 9.99
CA GLY A 209 14.77 -0.94 9.53
C GLY A 209 15.45 0.17 8.76
N ARG A 210 16.50 -0.16 8.01
CA ARG A 210 17.29 0.83 7.27
C ARG A 210 17.29 0.54 5.76
N PRO A 211 16.64 1.39 4.93
CA PRO A 211 15.76 2.48 5.31
C PRO A 211 14.42 1.98 5.88
N ALA A 212 13.69 2.86 6.57
CA ALA A 212 12.31 2.58 6.93
C ALA A 212 11.45 2.58 5.65
N VAL A 213 10.46 1.68 5.58
CA VAL A 213 9.63 1.50 4.38
C VAL A 213 8.17 1.75 4.71
N VAL A 214 7.52 2.66 3.98
CA VAL A 214 6.07 2.92 4.14
C VAL A 214 5.27 1.76 3.54
N LEU A 215 4.31 1.23 4.30
CA LEU A 215 3.52 0.04 3.95
C LEU A 215 2.01 0.32 4.05
N PRO A 216 1.40 1.01 3.09
CA PRO A 216 -0.04 1.25 3.10
C PRO A 216 -0.79 -0.08 2.85
N MET A 217 -1.70 -0.43 3.76
CA MET A 217 -2.52 -1.65 3.70
C MET A 217 -3.99 -1.32 3.81
N GLY A 218 -4.84 -1.88 2.94
CA GLY A 218 -6.28 -1.62 2.95
C GLY A 218 -6.99 -2.28 4.14
N ARG A 219 -8.03 -1.61 4.63
CA ARG A 219 -8.92 -2.06 5.70
C ARG A 219 -10.37 -1.70 5.33
N ALA A 220 -10.99 -2.57 4.53
CA ALA A 220 -12.36 -2.45 4.04
C ALA A 220 -12.85 -3.83 3.59
N VAL A 221 -14.16 -4.00 3.40
CA VAL A 221 -14.70 -5.17 2.68
C VAL A 221 -14.08 -5.19 1.26
N GLY A 222 -13.25 -6.20 0.98
CA GLY A 222 -12.40 -6.29 -0.21
C GLY A 222 -10.89 -6.09 0.04
N GLY A 223 -10.48 -5.71 1.27
CA GLY A 223 -9.10 -5.49 1.69
C GLY A 223 -8.33 -4.48 0.83
N THR A 224 -7.02 -4.73 0.63
CA THR A 224 -6.15 -3.87 -0.19
C THR A 224 -6.58 -3.78 -1.65
N THR A 225 -7.40 -4.71 -2.16
CA THR A 225 -7.92 -4.63 -3.53
C THR A 225 -8.86 -3.45 -3.73
N VAL A 226 -9.36 -2.80 -2.66
CA VAL A 226 -10.18 -1.58 -2.74
C VAL A 226 -9.34 -0.35 -3.07
N VAL A 227 -8.06 -0.34 -2.67
CA VAL A 227 -7.18 0.86 -2.72
C VAL A 227 -5.92 0.69 -3.57
N ASN A 228 -5.66 -0.49 -4.12
CA ASN A 228 -4.53 -0.66 -5.03
C ASN A 228 -4.77 0.07 -6.37
N SER A 229 -3.74 0.12 -7.21
CA SER A 229 -3.78 0.73 -8.53
C SER A 229 -4.56 -0.08 -9.57
N GLY A 230 -4.87 -1.34 -9.28
CA GLY A 230 -5.52 -2.27 -10.20
C GLY A 230 -4.58 -2.97 -11.20
N THR A 231 -3.27 -2.83 -11.05
CA THR A 231 -2.27 -3.58 -11.84
C THR A 231 -2.43 -5.09 -11.69
N CYS A 232 -2.37 -5.82 -12.81
CA CYS A 232 -2.65 -7.25 -12.89
C CYS A 232 -1.62 -7.97 -13.78
N PHE A 233 -0.39 -8.13 -13.29
CA PHE A 233 0.62 -8.96 -13.95
C PHE A 233 0.50 -10.43 -13.51
N ARG A 234 0.71 -11.36 -14.45
CA ARG A 234 0.98 -12.75 -14.11
C ARG A 234 2.38 -12.86 -13.48
N PRO A 235 2.58 -13.74 -12.49
CA PRO A 235 3.94 -14.03 -12.02
C PRO A 235 4.76 -14.61 -13.18
N PRO A 236 6.01 -14.18 -13.41
CA PRO A 236 6.83 -14.74 -14.47
C PRO A 236 6.98 -16.26 -14.34
N ASP A 237 7.06 -16.96 -15.47
CA ASP A 237 7.21 -18.42 -15.49
C ASP A 237 8.47 -18.90 -14.74
N ALA A 238 9.55 -18.10 -14.74
CA ALA A 238 10.75 -18.37 -13.97
C ALA A 238 10.49 -18.35 -12.46
N VAL A 239 9.67 -17.41 -11.97
CA VAL A 239 9.26 -17.31 -10.57
C VAL A 239 8.36 -18.48 -10.19
N GLN A 240 7.39 -18.82 -11.04
CA GLN A 240 6.52 -19.99 -10.87
C GLN A 240 7.32 -21.29 -10.74
N ARG A 241 8.26 -21.53 -11.67
CA ARG A 241 9.18 -22.67 -11.60
C ARG A 241 10.07 -22.63 -10.36
N HIS A 242 10.55 -21.46 -9.96
CA HIS A 242 11.32 -21.31 -8.73
C HIS A 242 10.52 -21.75 -7.49
N TRP A 243 9.26 -21.32 -7.36
CA TRP A 243 8.38 -21.77 -6.27
C TRP A 243 8.16 -23.28 -6.26
N ARG A 244 7.92 -23.87 -7.44
CA ARG A 244 7.78 -25.33 -7.59
C ARG A 244 9.07 -26.07 -7.21
N ASP A 245 10.20 -25.68 -7.80
CA ASP A 245 11.44 -26.45 -7.72
C ASP A 245 12.17 -26.24 -6.38
N LYS A 246 12.15 -25.01 -5.84
CA LYS A 246 12.86 -24.67 -4.61
C LYS A 246 12.07 -24.97 -3.34
N PHE A 247 10.77 -24.77 -3.36
CA PHE A 247 9.91 -24.92 -2.19
C PHE A 247 8.97 -26.14 -2.28
N GLY A 248 8.92 -26.82 -3.43
CA GLY A 248 8.00 -27.93 -3.64
C GLY A 248 6.54 -27.50 -3.69
N LEU A 249 6.27 -26.23 -4.05
CA LEU A 249 4.90 -25.72 -4.16
C LEU A 249 4.28 -26.18 -5.49
N GLY A 250 3.69 -27.38 -5.49
CA GLY A 250 3.21 -28.03 -6.70
C GLY A 250 2.12 -27.25 -7.46
N PHE A 251 1.31 -26.42 -6.80
CA PHE A 251 0.31 -25.58 -7.48
C PHE A 251 0.92 -24.40 -8.24
N ALA A 252 2.18 -24.04 -7.95
CA ALA A 252 2.90 -23.01 -8.68
C ALA A 252 3.50 -23.51 -10.00
N ASP A 253 3.31 -24.79 -10.34
CA ASP A 253 3.71 -25.29 -11.66
C ASP A 253 2.99 -24.49 -12.78
N PRO A 254 3.72 -23.96 -13.78
CA PRO A 254 3.11 -23.10 -14.80
C PRO A 254 1.93 -23.72 -15.56
N ASP A 255 1.93 -25.03 -15.79
CA ASP A 255 0.85 -25.70 -16.51
C ASP A 255 -0.39 -25.85 -15.63
N ARG A 256 -0.20 -26.05 -14.32
CA ARG A 256 -1.29 -26.13 -13.35
C ARG A 256 -1.86 -24.75 -12.99
N LEU A 257 -0.99 -23.78 -12.71
CA LEU A 257 -1.38 -22.46 -12.25
C LEU A 257 -2.10 -21.66 -13.35
N ARG A 258 -1.81 -21.95 -14.63
CA ARG A 258 -2.41 -21.28 -15.79
C ARG A 258 -3.94 -21.22 -15.72
N ALA A 259 -4.60 -22.34 -15.39
CA ALA A 259 -6.06 -22.38 -15.33
C ALA A 259 -6.63 -21.42 -14.28
N HIS A 260 -6.00 -21.35 -13.10
CA HIS A 260 -6.38 -20.42 -12.05
C HIS A 260 -6.07 -18.97 -12.43
N LEU A 261 -4.93 -18.70 -13.09
CA LEU A 261 -4.59 -17.37 -13.61
C LEU A 261 -5.61 -16.88 -14.63
N ASP A 262 -6.00 -17.73 -15.59
CA ASP A 262 -7.00 -17.42 -16.61
C ASP A 262 -8.37 -17.12 -15.97
N GLU A 263 -8.75 -17.90 -14.95
CA GLU A 263 -9.98 -17.63 -14.19
C GLU A 263 -9.92 -16.29 -13.44
N VAL A 264 -8.79 -15.98 -12.80
CA VAL A 264 -8.59 -14.72 -12.07
C VAL A 264 -8.71 -13.54 -13.03
N GLU A 265 -8.02 -13.57 -14.17
CA GLU A 265 -8.05 -12.50 -15.16
C GLU A 265 -9.46 -12.28 -15.73
N ARG A 266 -10.18 -13.36 -16.03
CA ARG A 266 -11.60 -13.28 -16.46
C ARG A 266 -12.49 -12.70 -15.37
N THR A 267 -12.29 -13.09 -14.12
CA THR A 267 -13.05 -12.58 -12.97
C THR A 267 -12.82 -11.08 -12.77
N LEU A 268 -11.57 -10.65 -12.91
CA LEU A 268 -11.12 -9.28 -12.75
C LEU A 268 -11.33 -8.41 -13.99
N GLN A 269 -11.68 -9.02 -15.14
CA GLN A 269 -11.75 -8.35 -16.44
C GLN A 269 -10.47 -7.59 -16.75
N VAL A 270 -9.34 -8.29 -16.68
CA VAL A 270 -8.01 -7.71 -16.91
C VAL A 270 -7.87 -7.34 -18.39
N ALA A 271 -7.48 -6.10 -18.65
CA ALA A 271 -7.14 -5.62 -19.99
C ALA A 271 -6.02 -4.56 -19.90
N PRO A 272 -5.19 -4.39 -20.95
CA PRO A 272 -4.23 -3.29 -21.03
C PRO A 272 -4.93 -1.94 -20.89
N VAL A 273 -4.25 -0.98 -20.27
CA VAL A 273 -4.72 0.42 -20.21
C VAL A 273 -4.96 0.95 -21.63
N PRO A 274 -6.17 1.46 -21.94
CA PRO A 274 -6.42 2.14 -23.20
C PRO A 274 -5.59 3.43 -23.32
N LEU A 275 -5.03 3.68 -24.51
CA LEU A 275 -4.16 4.84 -24.76
C LEU A 275 -4.87 6.18 -24.60
N ASP A 276 -6.17 6.24 -24.85
CA ASP A 276 -7.02 7.43 -24.75
C ASP A 276 -7.23 7.92 -23.31
N VAL A 277 -7.21 7.01 -22.32
CA VAL A 277 -7.36 7.35 -20.89
C VAL A 277 -6.04 7.32 -20.11
N MET A 278 -4.94 6.90 -20.75
CA MET A 278 -3.61 6.73 -20.14
C MET A 278 -3.11 8.00 -19.46
N GLY A 279 -3.30 9.15 -20.11
CA GLY A 279 -2.78 10.45 -19.68
C GLY A 279 -1.31 10.69 -20.08
N ARG A 280 -0.89 11.95 -20.04
CA ARG A 280 0.42 12.39 -20.56
C ARG A 280 1.61 11.73 -19.84
N ASN A 281 1.48 11.42 -18.53
CA ASN A 281 2.54 10.75 -17.77
C ASN A 281 2.89 9.36 -18.35
N GLY A 282 1.88 8.58 -18.75
CA GLY A 282 2.09 7.27 -19.37
C GLY A 282 2.66 7.37 -20.78
N ASN A 283 2.15 8.31 -21.58
CA ASN A 283 2.64 8.55 -22.94
C ASN A 283 4.12 8.93 -22.94
N LEU A 284 4.54 9.83 -22.04
CA LEU A 284 5.94 10.22 -21.89
C LEU A 284 6.86 9.02 -21.61
N LEU A 285 6.42 8.06 -20.78
CA LEU A 285 7.19 6.84 -20.52
C LEU A 285 7.29 5.96 -21.77
N LEU A 286 6.18 5.73 -22.47
CA LEU A 286 6.15 4.88 -23.66
C LEU A 286 7.00 5.48 -24.79
N ASP A 287 6.88 6.79 -25.03
CA ASP A 287 7.65 7.51 -26.04
C ASP A 287 9.15 7.46 -25.73
N ALA A 288 9.53 7.70 -24.48
CA ALA A 288 10.93 7.63 -24.04
C ALA A 288 11.50 6.21 -24.15
N ALA A 289 10.73 5.19 -23.75
CA ALA A 289 11.14 3.81 -23.91
C ALA A 289 11.33 3.44 -25.39
N GLY A 290 10.40 3.88 -26.26
CA GLY A 290 10.51 3.71 -27.71
C GLY A 290 11.76 4.36 -28.29
N ALA A 291 12.07 5.59 -27.89
CA ALA A 291 13.28 6.30 -28.32
C ALA A 291 14.59 5.61 -27.86
N LEU A 292 14.56 4.93 -26.71
CA LEU A 292 15.67 4.16 -26.17
C LEU A 292 15.74 2.72 -26.72
N GLY A 293 14.73 2.27 -27.46
CA GLY A 293 14.60 0.89 -27.91
C GLY A 293 14.30 -0.12 -26.79
N TRP A 294 13.73 0.35 -25.67
CA TRP A 294 13.42 -0.47 -24.49
C TRP A 294 12.04 -1.11 -24.59
N GLN A 295 11.90 -2.33 -24.06
CA GLN A 295 10.61 -3.01 -24.02
C GLN A 295 9.64 -2.31 -23.04
N ALA A 296 8.55 -1.75 -23.56
CA ALA A 296 7.50 -1.11 -22.75
C ALA A 296 6.10 -1.36 -23.31
N ALA A 297 5.09 -1.33 -22.44
CA ALA A 297 3.69 -1.53 -22.81
C ALA A 297 2.72 -0.85 -21.83
N PRO A 298 1.47 -0.58 -22.24
CA PRO A 298 0.39 -0.26 -21.31
C PRO A 298 0.20 -1.36 -20.27
N ILE A 299 0.01 -1.00 -19.01
CA ILE A 299 -0.12 -1.96 -17.90
C ILE A 299 -1.46 -2.72 -18.02
N PRO A 300 -1.49 -4.05 -17.84
CA PRO A 300 -2.74 -4.80 -17.67
C PRO A 300 -3.40 -4.45 -16.33
N ARG A 301 -4.67 -4.05 -16.36
CA ARG A 301 -5.43 -3.63 -15.16
C ARG A 301 -6.84 -4.22 -15.09
N ASN A 302 -7.33 -4.39 -13.87
CA ASN A 302 -8.73 -4.73 -13.58
C ASN A 302 -9.60 -3.47 -13.47
N ALA A 303 -9.63 -2.63 -14.50
CA ALA A 303 -10.37 -1.36 -14.47
C ALA A 303 -11.29 -1.15 -15.69
N PRO A 304 -12.22 -2.09 -15.98
CA PRO A 304 -13.17 -1.95 -17.06
C PRO A 304 -14.05 -0.70 -16.87
N GLY A 305 -14.05 0.18 -17.86
CA GLY A 305 -14.76 1.47 -17.83
C GLY A 305 -14.03 2.57 -17.05
N CYS A 306 -12.70 2.49 -16.91
CA CYS A 306 -11.91 3.55 -16.30
C CYS A 306 -11.83 4.78 -17.21
N ASP A 307 -12.03 5.95 -16.61
CA ASP A 307 -12.03 7.28 -17.21
C ASP A 307 -10.75 8.09 -16.92
N GLY A 308 -9.79 7.51 -16.20
CA GLY A 308 -8.54 8.20 -15.84
C GLY A 308 -8.67 9.24 -14.73
N CYS A 309 -9.52 9.02 -13.71
CA CYS A 309 -9.66 9.93 -12.57
C CYS A 309 -8.47 9.96 -11.59
N CYS A 310 -7.53 9.02 -11.67
CA CYS A 310 -6.37 8.88 -10.77
C CYS A 310 -6.69 8.77 -9.26
N GLN A 311 -7.90 8.35 -8.87
CA GLN A 311 -8.33 8.26 -7.45
C GLN A 311 -8.25 6.85 -6.83
N CYS A 312 -7.61 5.88 -7.50
CA CYS A 312 -7.62 4.47 -7.07
C CYS A 312 -7.14 4.26 -5.61
N ALA A 313 -6.15 5.04 -5.17
CA ALA A 313 -5.61 5.01 -3.80
C ALA A 313 -6.57 5.51 -2.71
N ILE A 314 -7.69 6.14 -3.06
CA ILE A 314 -8.68 6.67 -2.10
C ILE A 314 -10.10 6.22 -2.41
N GLY A 315 -10.23 5.07 -3.08
CA GLY A 315 -11.50 4.52 -3.55
C GLY A 315 -11.93 5.14 -4.87
N CYS A 316 -12.26 4.29 -5.84
CA CYS A 316 -12.65 4.73 -7.18
C CYS A 316 -14.07 5.32 -7.15
N PRO A 317 -14.27 6.61 -7.49
CA PRO A 317 -15.59 7.25 -7.44
C PRO A 317 -16.55 6.77 -8.55
N HIS A 318 -16.08 5.94 -9.47
CA HIS A 318 -16.84 5.38 -10.58
C HIS A 318 -17.04 3.86 -10.45
N ASN A 319 -16.48 3.23 -9.41
CA ASN A 319 -16.38 1.77 -9.27
C ASN A 319 -15.75 1.07 -10.49
N ALA A 320 -15.00 1.79 -11.35
CA ALA A 320 -14.33 1.23 -12.51
C ALA A 320 -13.22 0.25 -12.11
N LYS A 321 -12.42 0.60 -11.09
CA LYS A 321 -11.38 -0.27 -10.51
C LYS A 321 -12.03 -1.49 -9.83
N PHE A 322 -12.12 -2.58 -10.56
CA PHE A 322 -12.91 -3.77 -10.31
C PHE A 322 -12.25 -4.70 -9.29
N GLY A 323 -12.13 -4.22 -8.05
CA GLY A 323 -11.63 -5.00 -6.92
C GLY A 323 -12.60 -6.09 -6.50
N VAL A 324 -12.18 -6.97 -5.57
CA VAL A 324 -12.95 -8.20 -5.24
C VAL A 324 -14.33 -7.93 -4.64
N HIS A 325 -14.52 -6.76 -4.03
CA HIS A 325 -15.82 -6.26 -3.56
C HIS A 325 -16.86 -6.02 -4.66
N LEU A 326 -16.44 -5.94 -5.93
CA LEU A 326 -17.32 -5.74 -7.09
C LEU A 326 -17.46 -6.99 -7.97
N ASN A 327 -16.66 -8.04 -7.75
CA ASN A 327 -16.73 -9.27 -8.54
C ASN A 327 -16.79 -10.55 -7.69
N ALA A 328 -15.73 -10.92 -6.98
CA ALA A 328 -15.61 -12.21 -6.32
C ALA A 328 -16.50 -12.32 -5.06
N LEU A 329 -16.55 -11.28 -4.22
CA LEU A 329 -17.43 -11.25 -3.04
C LEU A 329 -18.92 -11.29 -3.44
N PRO A 330 -19.40 -10.52 -4.43
CA PRO A 330 -20.77 -10.67 -4.94
C PRO A 330 -21.07 -12.07 -5.46
N GLN A 331 -20.12 -12.70 -6.16
CA GLN A 331 -20.26 -14.09 -6.62
C GLN A 331 -20.33 -15.07 -5.45
N ALA A 332 -19.58 -14.84 -4.37
CA ALA A 332 -19.64 -15.64 -3.16
C ALA A 332 -21.00 -15.48 -2.45
N CYS A 333 -21.48 -14.24 -2.29
CA CYS A 333 -22.78 -13.96 -1.68
C CYS A 333 -23.94 -14.53 -2.49
N ALA A 334 -23.90 -14.43 -3.81
CA ALA A 334 -24.88 -15.06 -4.68
C ALA A 334 -24.91 -16.59 -4.55
N ALA A 335 -23.79 -17.20 -4.14
CA ALA A 335 -23.69 -18.63 -3.85
C ALA A 335 -23.97 -18.98 -2.36
N GLY A 336 -24.39 -18.01 -1.54
CA GLY A 336 -24.79 -18.22 -0.15
C GLY A 336 -23.75 -17.83 0.92
N ALA A 337 -22.61 -17.26 0.55
CA ALA A 337 -21.65 -16.74 1.53
C ALA A 337 -22.18 -15.47 2.22
N ARG A 338 -21.94 -15.35 3.53
CA ARG A 338 -22.27 -14.16 4.32
C ARG A 338 -21.00 -13.44 4.76
N ILE A 339 -21.04 -12.12 4.81
CA ILE A 339 -19.92 -11.29 5.27
C ILE A 339 -20.32 -10.60 6.57
N ILE A 340 -19.46 -10.68 7.59
CA ILE A 340 -19.57 -9.90 8.81
C ILE A 340 -18.44 -8.87 8.82
N SER A 341 -18.79 -7.59 8.63
CA SER A 341 -17.85 -6.48 8.62
C SER A 341 -17.64 -5.90 10.01
N GLU A 342 -16.59 -5.09 10.18
CA GLU A 342 -16.22 -4.46 11.46
C GLU A 342 -15.90 -5.48 12.57
N ALA A 343 -15.48 -6.69 12.21
CA ALA A 343 -15.14 -7.80 13.10
C ALA A 343 -13.64 -8.11 13.01
N ARG A 344 -12.84 -7.68 14.00
CA ARG A 344 -11.41 -8.01 14.04
C ARG A 344 -11.20 -9.38 14.68
N VAL A 345 -10.81 -10.37 13.90
CA VAL A 345 -10.43 -11.69 14.43
C VAL A 345 -9.21 -11.57 15.34
N GLU A 346 -9.34 -12.05 16.56
CA GLU A 346 -8.27 -12.03 17.57
C GLU A 346 -7.61 -13.39 17.73
N ARG A 347 -8.39 -14.47 17.53
CA ARG A 347 -7.95 -15.82 17.83
C ARG A 347 -8.67 -16.88 17.00
N VAL A 348 -7.95 -17.91 16.59
CA VAL A 348 -8.50 -19.20 16.15
C VAL A 348 -8.78 -20.06 17.38
N LEU A 349 -9.97 -20.64 17.45
CA LEU A 349 -10.38 -21.54 18.51
C LEU A 349 -9.93 -22.95 18.14
N VAL A 350 -9.17 -23.61 19.01
CA VAL A 350 -8.59 -24.94 18.77
C VAL A 350 -8.84 -25.82 19.98
N GLU A 351 -9.30 -27.05 19.72
CA GLU A 351 -9.55 -28.07 20.74
C GLU A 351 -9.02 -29.42 20.24
N GLY A 352 -8.24 -30.12 21.07
CA GLY A 352 -7.68 -31.43 20.69
C GLY A 352 -6.79 -31.39 19.43
N GLY A 353 -6.14 -30.26 19.14
CA GLY A 353 -5.33 -30.08 17.94
C GLY A 353 -6.11 -29.76 16.66
N ARG A 354 -7.43 -29.54 16.75
CA ARG A 354 -8.31 -29.25 15.62
C ARG A 354 -9.02 -27.91 15.77
N ALA A 355 -9.20 -27.20 14.66
CA ALA A 355 -9.97 -25.97 14.62
C ALA A 355 -11.44 -26.20 15.02
N ARG A 356 -11.97 -25.23 15.77
CA ARG A 356 -13.37 -25.16 16.21
C ARG A 356 -14.06 -23.86 15.81
N GLY A 357 -13.31 -22.92 15.23
CA GLY A 357 -13.82 -21.65 14.77
C GLY A 357 -12.85 -20.52 15.04
N VAL A 358 -13.39 -19.31 15.15
CA VAL A 358 -12.63 -18.10 15.44
C VAL A 358 -13.40 -17.19 16.39
N ARG A 359 -12.67 -16.43 17.19
CA ARG A 359 -13.18 -15.33 18.00
C ARG A 359 -12.78 -13.99 17.40
N ALA A 360 -13.76 -13.12 17.19
CA ALA A 360 -13.57 -11.76 16.73
C ALA A 360 -14.05 -10.74 17.76
N ARG A 361 -13.47 -9.54 17.70
CA ARG A 361 -13.82 -8.39 18.53
C ARG A 361 -14.61 -7.38 17.71
N ARG A 362 -15.74 -6.94 18.25
CA ARG A 362 -16.58 -5.86 17.73
C ARG A 362 -15.98 -4.48 18.05
N PRO A 363 -16.43 -3.39 17.41
CA PRO A 363 -15.95 -2.04 17.71
C PRO A 363 -16.23 -1.60 19.15
N ASP A 364 -17.30 -2.10 19.77
CA ASP A 364 -17.66 -1.85 21.18
C ASP A 364 -16.82 -2.66 22.19
N GLY A 365 -15.92 -3.51 21.72
CA GLY A 365 -15.06 -4.36 22.54
C GLY A 365 -15.66 -5.73 22.90
N THR A 366 -16.91 -6.01 22.57
CA THR A 366 -17.53 -7.31 22.82
C THR A 366 -17.04 -8.37 21.83
N ALA A 367 -17.17 -9.64 22.21
CA ALA A 367 -16.75 -10.78 21.39
C ALA A 367 -17.90 -11.36 20.54
N ILE A 368 -17.54 -11.90 19.38
CA ILE A 368 -18.38 -12.75 18.53
C ILE A 368 -17.58 -14.00 18.17
N ASP A 369 -18.20 -15.17 18.30
CA ASP A 369 -17.61 -16.46 17.95
C ASP A 369 -18.27 -17.02 16.69
N ILE A 370 -17.45 -17.42 15.71
CA ILE A 370 -17.90 -18.13 14.51
C ILE A 370 -17.37 -19.55 14.61
N LEU A 371 -18.26 -20.51 14.82
CA LEU A 371 -17.96 -21.92 14.99
C LEU A 371 -17.92 -22.61 13.62
N ALA A 372 -16.79 -23.26 13.32
CA ALA A 372 -16.56 -24.03 12.10
C ALA A 372 -15.38 -24.97 12.30
N GLU A 373 -15.42 -26.17 11.71
CA GLU A 373 -14.26 -27.08 11.71
C GLU A 373 -13.23 -26.74 10.62
N THR A 374 -13.57 -25.83 9.71
CA THR A 374 -12.68 -25.36 8.65
C THR A 374 -12.50 -23.86 8.77
N VAL A 375 -11.25 -23.44 8.96
CA VAL A 375 -10.85 -22.03 9.08
C VAL A 375 -9.87 -21.71 7.96
N ILE A 376 -10.21 -20.72 7.13
CA ILE A 376 -9.31 -20.17 6.10
C ILE A 376 -8.75 -18.85 6.62
N ILE A 377 -7.43 -18.78 6.78
CA ILE A 377 -6.73 -17.55 7.17
C ILE A 377 -6.33 -16.79 5.92
N ALA A 378 -6.87 -15.58 5.77
CA ALA A 378 -6.59 -14.67 4.67
C ALA A 378 -6.38 -13.22 5.15
N ALA A 379 -5.68 -13.06 6.28
CA ALA A 379 -5.49 -11.77 6.96
C ALA A 379 -4.37 -10.90 6.32
N GLY A 380 -3.63 -11.44 5.35
CA GLY A 380 -2.50 -10.80 4.69
C GLY A 380 -1.16 -11.08 5.36
N ALA A 381 -0.06 -10.89 4.63
CA ALA A 381 1.28 -11.28 5.08
C ALA A 381 1.74 -10.64 6.39
N THR A 382 1.21 -9.49 6.78
CA THR A 382 1.57 -8.85 8.05
C THR A 382 0.73 -9.35 9.23
N GLU A 383 -0.54 -9.67 9.03
CA GLU A 383 -1.44 -10.02 10.14
C GLU A 383 -1.59 -11.54 10.34
N THR A 384 -1.47 -12.35 9.29
CA THR A 384 -1.55 -13.82 9.35
C THR A 384 -0.59 -14.44 10.39
N PRO A 385 0.73 -14.19 10.37
CA PRO A 385 1.65 -14.79 11.35
C PRO A 385 1.39 -14.31 12.78
N VAL A 386 0.87 -13.10 12.96
CA VAL A 386 0.54 -12.53 14.28
C VAL A 386 -0.76 -13.13 14.81
N LEU A 387 -1.77 -13.32 13.97
CA LEU A 387 -3.01 -14.01 14.33
C LEU A 387 -2.74 -15.46 14.74
N LEU A 388 -1.96 -16.21 13.95
CA LEU A 388 -1.65 -17.61 14.24
C LEU A 388 -0.93 -17.75 15.59
N ARG A 389 0.12 -16.95 15.84
CA ARG A 389 0.82 -16.97 17.12
C ARG A 389 -0.06 -16.56 18.31
N ARG A 390 -0.93 -15.55 18.17
CA ARG A 390 -1.91 -15.17 19.22
C ARG A 390 -2.94 -16.26 19.50
N SER A 391 -3.10 -17.19 18.57
CA SER A 391 -3.99 -18.34 18.65
C SER A 391 -3.32 -19.58 19.24
N ASP A 392 -2.07 -19.46 19.67
CA ASP A 392 -1.24 -20.56 20.17
C ASP A 392 -1.15 -21.71 19.13
N ILE A 393 -1.00 -21.35 17.86
CA ILE A 393 -0.72 -22.25 16.72
C ILE A 393 0.31 -21.62 15.77
N GLY A 394 0.78 -22.38 14.78
CA GLY A 394 1.76 -21.87 13.81
C GLY A 394 3.14 -21.60 14.41
N PHE A 395 3.59 -22.46 15.33
CA PHE A 395 4.88 -22.33 16.03
C PHE A 395 6.11 -22.70 15.20
N HIS A 396 5.92 -22.98 13.91
CA HIS A 396 7.02 -23.29 13.00
C HIS A 396 8.08 -22.17 13.03
N PRO A 397 9.39 -22.47 13.11
CA PRO A 397 10.46 -21.46 13.28
C PRO A 397 10.52 -20.37 12.20
N GLN A 398 10.03 -20.67 10.99
CA GLN A 398 9.94 -19.72 9.87
C GLN A 398 8.66 -18.88 9.85
N MET A 399 7.71 -19.11 10.77
CA MET A 399 6.49 -18.31 10.84
C MET A 399 6.81 -16.83 11.11
N GLY A 400 6.34 -15.95 10.23
CA GLY A 400 6.62 -14.52 10.25
C GLY A 400 8.01 -14.14 9.77
N ARG A 401 8.82 -15.06 9.23
CA ARG A 401 10.10 -14.74 8.55
C ARG A 401 9.88 -14.70 7.05
N ASN A 402 10.94 -14.53 6.26
CA ASN A 402 10.86 -14.56 4.79
C ASN A 402 9.94 -13.46 4.21
N LEU A 403 9.82 -12.32 4.89
CA LEU A 403 8.98 -11.23 4.41
C LEU A 403 9.67 -10.53 3.24
N ALA A 404 9.10 -10.68 2.05
CA ALA A 404 9.42 -9.84 0.90
C ALA A 404 8.44 -8.66 0.84
N LEU A 405 8.95 -7.47 0.53
CA LEU A 405 8.16 -6.23 0.47
C LEU A 405 7.98 -5.70 -0.95
N HIS A 406 8.87 -6.08 -1.87
CA HIS A 406 8.98 -5.52 -3.21
C HIS A 406 9.17 -3.98 -3.14
N PRO A 407 10.27 -3.48 -2.54
CA PRO A 407 10.47 -2.08 -2.27
C PRO A 407 10.53 -1.25 -3.56
N ALA A 408 9.93 -0.07 -3.49
CA ALA A 408 9.79 0.88 -4.57
C ALA A 408 10.49 2.20 -4.25
N SER A 409 11.07 2.81 -5.29
CA SER A 409 11.55 4.18 -5.27
C SER A 409 10.91 4.96 -6.42
N VAL A 410 11.03 6.28 -6.38
CA VAL A 410 10.35 7.19 -7.30
C VAL A 410 11.30 8.29 -7.74
N LEU A 411 11.29 8.60 -9.03
CA LEU A 411 11.90 9.80 -9.59
C LEU A 411 10.82 10.63 -10.28
N ALA A 412 11.01 11.95 -10.25
CA ALA A 412 10.14 12.86 -10.96
C ALA A 412 10.94 13.72 -11.94
N GLY A 413 10.38 14.03 -13.11
CA GLY A 413 10.96 14.94 -14.08
C GLY A 413 10.10 16.18 -14.22
N ARG A 414 10.72 17.36 -14.23
CA ARG A 414 10.06 18.61 -14.61
C ARG A 414 10.22 18.84 -16.11
N PHE A 415 9.14 19.27 -16.76
CA PHE A 415 9.06 19.61 -18.16
C PHE A 415 8.81 21.13 -18.33
N GLU A 416 8.96 21.63 -19.55
CA GLU A 416 8.56 23.01 -19.88
C GLU A 416 7.05 23.13 -20.02
N ASP A 417 6.41 22.14 -20.64
CA ASP A 417 4.96 22.08 -20.80
C ASP A 417 4.24 21.40 -19.61
N ASP A 418 2.94 21.64 -19.53
CA ASP A 418 2.05 21.02 -18.56
C ASP A 418 1.88 19.51 -18.81
N VAL A 419 2.22 18.69 -17.82
CA VAL A 419 2.02 17.24 -17.80
C VAL A 419 0.69 16.85 -17.15
N TYR A 420 0.35 17.45 -16.01
CA TYR A 420 -0.73 17.04 -15.11
C TYR A 420 -0.75 15.52 -14.88
N ALA A 421 0.27 14.97 -14.20
CA ALA A 421 0.43 13.51 -14.08
C ALA A 421 -0.77 12.75 -13.48
N TRP A 422 -1.65 13.44 -12.75
CA TRP A 422 -2.88 12.91 -12.17
C TRP A 422 -4.12 13.01 -13.08
N ARG A 423 -4.00 13.56 -14.30
CA ARG A 423 -5.04 13.54 -15.33
C ARG A 423 -4.81 12.33 -16.23
N GLY A 424 -5.31 11.18 -15.78
CA GLY A 424 -5.13 9.89 -16.44
C GLY A 424 -5.11 8.73 -15.46
N VAL A 425 -4.61 7.61 -15.93
CA VAL A 425 -4.53 6.39 -15.12
C VAL A 425 -3.37 6.49 -14.11
N LEU A 426 -3.64 6.10 -12.85
CA LEU A 426 -2.68 6.15 -11.74
C LEU A 426 -1.37 5.40 -12.06
N GLN A 427 -1.45 4.15 -12.50
CA GLN A 427 -0.33 3.35 -13.00
C GLN A 427 -0.67 2.86 -14.40
N SER A 428 -0.03 3.44 -15.42
CA SER A 428 -0.60 3.39 -16.77
C SER A 428 0.25 2.64 -17.79
N ALA A 429 1.57 2.72 -17.69
CA ALA A 429 2.52 2.07 -18.59
C ALA A 429 3.74 1.56 -17.81
N ALA A 430 4.36 0.48 -18.30
CA ALA A 430 5.51 -0.16 -17.68
C ALA A 430 6.64 -0.40 -18.69
N VAL A 431 7.88 -0.35 -18.20
CA VAL A 431 9.10 -0.78 -18.92
C VAL A 431 9.58 -2.08 -18.30
N HIS A 432 9.73 -3.11 -19.14
CA HIS A 432 10.14 -4.47 -18.76
C HIS A 432 11.62 -4.77 -19.03
N GLU A 433 12.33 -3.85 -19.70
CA GLU A 433 13.72 -3.99 -20.14
C GLU A 433 14.67 -4.60 -19.09
N PHE A 434 14.52 -4.22 -17.81
CA PHE A 434 15.41 -4.63 -16.71
C PHE A 434 14.81 -5.70 -15.80
N HIS A 435 13.66 -6.26 -16.17
CA HIS A 435 12.90 -7.14 -15.30
C HIS A 435 13.61 -8.50 -15.16
N GLU A 436 13.95 -9.15 -16.28
CA GLU A 436 14.63 -10.45 -16.24
C GLU A 436 16.11 -10.35 -15.81
N SER A 437 16.80 -9.27 -16.20
CA SER A 437 18.23 -9.11 -15.94
C SER A 437 18.55 -8.68 -14.51
N ASP A 438 17.76 -7.75 -13.97
CA ASP A 438 18.07 -7.07 -12.71
C ASP A 438 16.93 -7.16 -11.67
N GLY A 439 15.78 -7.74 -12.05
CA GLY A 439 14.60 -7.78 -11.18
C GLY A 439 13.99 -6.39 -10.99
N VAL A 440 14.07 -5.51 -11.98
CA VAL A 440 13.58 -4.13 -11.92
C VAL A 440 12.38 -3.94 -12.85
N LEU A 441 11.27 -3.47 -12.29
CA LEU A 441 10.08 -3.08 -13.06
C LEU A 441 9.83 -1.59 -12.88
N ILE A 442 9.84 -0.83 -13.99
CA ILE A 442 9.61 0.62 -13.99
C ILE A 442 8.20 0.89 -14.48
N GLU A 443 7.49 1.81 -13.85
CA GLU A 443 6.11 2.18 -14.18
C GLU A 443 5.92 3.70 -14.18
N ALA A 444 5.09 4.18 -15.09
CA ALA A 444 4.53 5.52 -15.03
C ALA A 444 3.48 5.51 -13.93
N THR A 445 3.73 6.28 -12.86
CA THR A 445 2.88 6.29 -11.67
C THR A 445 2.54 7.71 -11.27
N SER A 446 1.35 7.93 -10.73
CA SER A 446 0.96 9.18 -10.09
C SER A 446 0.22 8.88 -8.80
N THR A 447 -0.03 9.90 -8.00
CA THR A 447 -1.00 9.86 -6.90
C THR A 447 -2.20 10.73 -7.24
N PRO A 448 -3.30 10.63 -6.48
CA PRO A 448 -4.28 11.71 -6.47
C PRO A 448 -3.58 13.07 -6.27
N PRO A 449 -4.07 14.14 -6.92
CA PRO A 449 -3.45 15.46 -6.85
C PRO A 449 -3.32 15.94 -5.40
N GLY A 450 -2.16 16.52 -5.08
CA GLY A 450 -1.82 16.99 -3.74
C GLY A 450 -1.51 15.90 -2.71
N MET A 451 -1.79 14.62 -3.00
CA MET A 451 -1.58 13.52 -2.04
C MET A 451 -0.25 12.78 -2.23
N GLY A 452 0.57 13.18 -3.20
CA GLY A 452 1.94 12.68 -3.41
C GLY A 452 2.92 13.82 -3.51
N SER A 453 3.86 13.88 -2.58
CA SER A 453 4.78 15.01 -2.46
C SER A 453 6.17 14.62 -1.93
N MET A 454 6.45 13.32 -1.81
CA MET A 454 7.73 12.82 -1.30
C MET A 454 8.91 13.22 -2.20
N VAL A 455 8.64 13.55 -3.46
CA VAL A 455 9.67 13.94 -4.46
C VAL A 455 10.03 15.43 -4.42
N PHE A 456 9.18 16.29 -3.85
CA PHE A 456 9.42 17.75 -3.90
C PHE A 456 10.44 18.18 -2.85
N PRO A 457 11.54 18.85 -3.24
CA PRO A 457 12.62 19.18 -2.32
C PRO A 457 12.34 20.45 -1.53
N GLY A 458 13.18 20.65 -0.52
CA GLY A 458 13.20 21.88 0.28
C GLY A 458 12.03 22.02 1.25
N TYR A 459 11.98 23.20 1.84
CA TYR A 459 10.95 23.69 2.74
C TYR A 459 10.61 25.14 2.34
N GLY A 460 9.57 25.73 2.94
CA GLY A 460 9.33 27.16 2.79
C GLY A 460 9.04 27.57 1.34
N ALA A 461 9.76 28.60 0.87
CA ALA A 461 9.57 29.15 -0.45
C ALA A 461 10.00 28.18 -1.56
N GLU A 462 11.02 27.34 -1.34
CA GLU A 462 11.44 26.34 -2.31
C GLU A 462 10.36 25.29 -2.56
N LEU A 463 9.81 24.75 -1.47
CA LEU A 463 8.76 23.73 -1.54
C LEU A 463 7.50 24.27 -2.23
N LEU A 464 7.08 25.50 -1.90
CA LEU A 464 5.92 26.14 -2.54
C LEU A 464 6.12 26.33 -4.05
N ARG A 465 7.31 26.76 -4.51
CA ARG A 465 7.62 26.82 -5.95
C ARG A 465 7.49 25.47 -6.63
N TRP A 466 7.84 24.38 -5.95
CA TRP A 466 7.68 23.03 -6.49
C TRP A 466 6.22 22.59 -6.54
N LEU A 467 5.44 22.92 -5.52
CA LEU A 467 4.00 22.67 -5.51
C LEU A 467 3.28 23.44 -6.63
N ASP A 468 3.67 24.70 -6.89
CA ASP A 468 3.15 25.49 -8.02
C ASP A 468 3.50 24.88 -9.39
N ARG A 469 4.66 24.22 -9.47
CA ARG A 469 5.13 23.52 -10.67
C ARG A 469 4.64 22.08 -10.79
N ALA A 470 3.84 21.57 -9.85
CA ALA A 470 3.30 20.22 -9.91
C ALA A 470 2.60 19.88 -11.24
N PRO A 471 1.89 20.81 -11.92
CA PRO A 471 1.36 20.58 -13.26
C PRO A 471 2.39 20.21 -14.31
N GLN A 472 3.66 20.60 -14.17
CA GLN A 472 4.73 20.37 -15.14
C GLN A 472 5.59 19.13 -14.79
N VAL A 473 5.14 18.30 -13.85
CA VAL A 473 5.93 17.18 -13.34
C VAL A 473 5.33 15.84 -13.75
N ALA A 474 6.17 14.98 -14.32
CA ALA A 474 5.90 13.55 -14.55
C ALA A 474 6.60 12.71 -13.47
N THR A 475 6.06 11.54 -13.15
CA THR A 475 6.59 10.69 -12.08
C THR A 475 6.70 9.25 -12.56
N PHE A 476 7.90 8.69 -12.45
CA PHE A 476 8.18 7.28 -12.71
C PHE A 476 8.58 6.59 -11.41
N GLY A 477 8.01 5.42 -11.16
CA GLY A 477 8.33 4.58 -10.02
C GLY A 477 9.01 3.30 -10.49
N ALA A 478 9.89 2.75 -9.67
CA ALA A 478 10.48 1.45 -9.95
C ALA A 478 10.46 0.58 -8.70
N MET A 479 10.09 -0.67 -8.88
CA MET A 479 10.13 -1.69 -7.84
C MET A 479 11.24 -2.68 -8.13
N VAL A 480 11.82 -3.24 -7.07
CA VAL A 480 12.90 -4.24 -7.17
C VAL A 480 12.51 -5.55 -6.49
N ALA A 481 12.69 -6.65 -7.20
CA ALA A 481 12.49 -8.00 -6.67
C ALA A 481 13.45 -8.26 -5.50
N ASP A 482 12.95 -8.20 -4.26
CA ASP A 482 13.76 -8.34 -3.05
C ASP A 482 13.92 -9.79 -2.59
N GLN A 483 14.95 -10.04 -1.80
CA GLN A 483 15.32 -11.39 -1.36
C GLN A 483 14.46 -11.96 -0.22
N GLY A 484 13.46 -11.22 0.29
CA GLY A 484 12.61 -11.71 1.39
C GLY A 484 13.29 -11.72 2.76
N VAL A 485 14.09 -10.70 3.08
CA VAL A 485 14.90 -10.65 4.32
C VAL A 485 14.13 -10.14 5.55
N GLY A 486 12.88 -9.72 5.39
CA GLY A 486 12.10 -9.12 6.47
C GLY A 486 11.52 -10.14 7.45
N SER A 487 10.90 -9.62 8.51
CA SER A 487 10.14 -10.41 9.47
C SER A 487 8.98 -9.64 10.08
N VAL A 488 8.02 -10.37 10.61
CA VAL A 488 6.84 -9.86 11.30
C VAL A 488 6.70 -10.57 12.63
N HIS A 489 6.53 -9.79 13.70
CA HIS A 489 6.30 -10.26 15.05
C HIS A 489 5.25 -9.41 15.77
N SER A 490 4.83 -9.86 16.94
CA SER A 490 3.90 -9.12 17.79
C SER A 490 4.63 -8.57 19.01
N VAL A 491 4.35 -7.33 19.37
CA VAL A 491 4.81 -6.71 20.63
C VAL A 491 3.59 -6.12 21.33
N ARG A 492 3.28 -6.62 22.52
CA ARG A 492 2.09 -6.20 23.31
C ARG A 492 0.78 -6.27 22.51
N GLY A 493 0.66 -7.23 21.60
CA GLY A 493 -0.54 -7.44 20.78
C GLY A 493 -0.57 -6.66 19.46
N GLU A 494 0.41 -5.78 19.22
CA GLU A 494 0.53 -4.99 17.99
C GLU A 494 1.51 -5.63 17.00
N THR A 495 1.17 -5.56 15.72
CA THR A 495 2.02 -6.05 14.61
C THR A 495 3.22 -5.14 14.42
N VAL A 496 4.41 -5.72 14.48
CA VAL A 496 5.68 -5.05 14.20
C VAL A 496 6.34 -5.71 13.00
N VAL A 497 6.55 -4.91 11.95
CA VAL A 497 7.23 -5.33 10.72
C VAL A 497 8.67 -4.83 10.77
N ARG A 498 9.63 -5.72 10.51
CA ARG A 498 11.06 -5.40 10.38
C ARG A 498 11.56 -5.73 8.99
N TYR A 499 12.32 -4.83 8.41
CA TYR A 499 12.90 -4.99 7.08
C TYR A 499 14.17 -4.16 6.95
N ASP A 500 15.31 -4.83 6.82
CA ASP A 500 16.59 -4.21 6.50
C ASP A 500 16.97 -4.62 5.09
N ILE A 501 17.03 -3.65 4.17
CA ILE A 501 17.26 -3.95 2.76
C ILE A 501 18.60 -4.70 2.56
N ALA A 502 18.57 -5.77 1.75
CA ALA A 502 19.76 -6.54 1.46
C ALA A 502 20.74 -5.74 0.57
N PRO A 503 22.07 -5.96 0.71
CA PRO A 503 23.06 -5.33 -0.16
C PRO A 503 22.83 -5.61 -1.66
N ALA A 504 22.34 -6.80 -2.01
CA ALA A 504 22.02 -7.15 -3.39
C ALA A 504 20.84 -6.31 -3.93
N ASP A 505 19.82 -6.05 -3.11
CA ASP A 505 18.64 -5.29 -3.52
C ASP A 505 18.93 -3.78 -3.60
N ILE A 506 19.89 -3.29 -2.82
CA ILE A 506 20.47 -1.94 -2.99
C ILE A 506 21.08 -1.76 -4.39
N ALA A 507 21.77 -2.77 -4.91
CA ALA A 507 22.38 -2.68 -6.25
C ALA A 507 21.29 -2.55 -7.33
N LYS A 508 20.21 -3.32 -7.22
CA LYS A 508 19.04 -3.22 -8.11
C LYS A 508 18.38 -1.84 -8.05
N LEU A 509 18.23 -1.26 -6.85
CA LEU A 509 17.69 0.10 -6.71
C LEU A 509 18.54 1.15 -7.43
N ARG A 510 19.87 1.01 -7.44
CA ARG A 510 20.74 1.93 -8.19
C ARG A 510 20.52 1.81 -9.69
N VAL A 511 20.40 0.58 -10.21
CA VAL A 511 20.04 0.33 -11.62
C VAL A 511 18.70 0.99 -11.94
N ALA A 512 17.70 0.78 -11.09
CA ALA A 512 16.37 1.35 -11.23
C ALA A 512 16.37 2.88 -11.27
N LEU A 513 17.08 3.54 -10.35
CA LEU A 513 17.20 5.00 -10.30
C LEU A 513 17.91 5.56 -11.54
N GLN A 514 18.98 4.89 -12.02
CA GLN A 514 19.67 5.29 -13.24
C GLN A 514 18.76 5.16 -14.48
N ALA A 515 18.05 4.03 -14.59
CA ALA A 515 17.17 3.76 -15.71
C ALA A 515 15.97 4.73 -15.76
N MET A 516 15.35 5.01 -14.61
CA MET A 516 14.28 6.01 -14.51
C MET A 516 14.76 7.41 -14.90
N GLY A 517 15.95 7.81 -14.45
CA GLY A 517 16.52 9.11 -14.83
C GLY A 517 16.77 9.21 -16.33
N LYS A 518 17.32 8.16 -16.95
CA LYS A 518 17.51 8.08 -18.40
C LYS A 518 16.20 8.19 -19.16
N LEU A 519 15.14 7.50 -18.70
CA LEU A 519 13.79 7.64 -19.27
C LEU A 519 13.26 9.08 -19.16
N LEU A 520 13.40 9.72 -18.00
CA LEU A 520 12.93 11.08 -17.81
C LEU A 520 13.65 12.08 -18.72
N PHE A 521 14.98 11.98 -18.84
CA PHE A 521 15.73 12.83 -19.77
C PHE A 521 15.38 12.54 -21.24
N ALA A 522 15.24 11.28 -21.62
CA ALA A 522 14.79 10.89 -22.97
C ALA A 522 13.36 11.36 -23.27
N ALA A 523 12.49 11.46 -22.25
CA ALA A 523 11.15 12.03 -22.37
C ALA A 523 11.16 13.57 -22.57
N GLY A 524 12.29 14.23 -22.35
CA GLY A 524 12.43 15.68 -22.44
C GLY A 524 12.35 16.43 -21.11
N ALA A 525 12.57 15.75 -19.97
CA ALA A 525 12.67 16.43 -18.69
C ALA A 525 13.88 17.38 -18.67
N VAL A 526 13.66 18.63 -18.27
CA VAL A 526 14.72 19.65 -18.15
C VAL A 526 15.47 19.56 -16.82
N GLU A 527 14.85 18.98 -15.81
CA GLU A 527 15.50 18.59 -14.55
C GLU A 527 14.76 17.42 -13.90
N VAL A 528 15.52 16.53 -13.26
CA VAL A 528 15.02 15.36 -12.54
C VAL A 528 15.14 15.60 -11.04
N LEU A 529 14.03 15.45 -10.33
CA LEU A 529 13.94 15.47 -8.88
C LEU A 529 14.26 14.06 -8.37
N THR A 530 15.33 13.94 -7.60
CA THR A 530 15.86 12.64 -7.19
C THR A 530 15.27 12.15 -5.87
N GLY A 531 14.83 13.07 -5.01
CA GLY A 531 14.49 12.76 -3.62
C GLY A 531 15.70 12.30 -2.78
N LEU A 532 16.93 12.42 -3.30
CA LEU A 532 18.15 11.93 -2.63
C LEU A 532 18.84 13.03 -1.82
N PRO A 533 19.35 12.72 -0.62
CA PRO A 533 20.17 13.65 0.15
C PRO A 533 21.41 14.10 -0.64
N GLY A 534 21.68 15.41 -0.65
CA GLY A 534 22.87 15.98 -1.30
C GLY A 534 22.80 16.10 -2.83
N GLY A 535 21.65 15.82 -3.44
CA GLY A 535 21.46 15.93 -4.90
C GLY A 535 20.00 15.98 -5.28
N ALA A 536 19.22 16.83 -4.61
CA ALA A 536 17.76 16.85 -4.69
C ALA A 536 17.20 17.03 -6.12
N THR A 537 17.95 17.74 -6.96
CA THR A 537 17.69 17.85 -8.41
C THR A 537 18.97 17.65 -9.20
N VAL A 538 18.83 17.16 -10.43
CA VAL A 538 19.92 16.96 -11.40
C VAL A 538 19.44 17.33 -12.80
N LYS A 539 20.34 17.84 -13.63
CA LYS A 539 20.04 18.34 -15.00
C LYS A 539 20.59 17.45 -16.11
N SER A 540 21.33 16.39 -15.77
CA SER A 540 21.85 15.43 -16.73
C SER A 540 22.01 14.04 -16.13
N GLU A 541 22.12 13.03 -17.00
CA GLU A 541 22.44 11.65 -16.60
C GLU A 541 23.80 11.55 -15.89
N ALA A 542 24.77 12.39 -16.27
CA ALA A 542 26.08 12.44 -15.64
C ALA A 542 25.97 12.91 -14.19
N GLU A 543 25.23 14.00 -13.95
CA GLU A 543 24.97 14.50 -12.58
C GLU A 543 24.21 13.46 -11.74
N LEU A 544 23.21 12.79 -12.33
CA LEU A 544 22.48 11.72 -11.64
C LEU A 544 23.42 10.60 -11.20
N ARG A 545 24.32 10.16 -12.08
CA ARG A 545 25.31 9.11 -11.78
C ARG A 545 26.22 9.53 -10.63
N ASP A 546 26.68 10.78 -10.62
CA ASP A 546 27.53 11.33 -9.57
C ASP A 546 26.82 11.43 -8.21
N VAL A 547 25.54 11.82 -8.21
CA VAL A 547 24.72 11.82 -6.98
C VAL A 547 24.57 10.39 -6.46
N LEU A 548 24.15 9.46 -7.31
CA LEU A 548 23.93 8.05 -6.92
C LEU A 548 25.21 7.36 -6.41
N ALA A 549 26.38 7.72 -6.95
CA ALA A 549 27.67 7.21 -6.48
C ALA A 549 28.01 7.66 -5.05
N ARG A 550 27.55 8.84 -4.65
CA ARG A 550 27.82 9.44 -3.33
C ARG A 550 26.69 9.22 -2.32
N THR A 551 25.48 8.85 -2.76
CA THR A 551 24.34 8.62 -1.87
C THR A 551 24.52 7.35 -1.04
N ASN A 552 24.24 7.45 0.27
CA ASN A 552 24.11 6.29 1.13
C ASN A 552 22.78 5.56 0.82
N PRO A 553 22.79 4.30 0.36
CA PRO A 553 21.56 3.59 0.02
C PRO A 553 20.58 3.41 1.20
N ARG A 554 21.07 3.50 2.43
CA ARG A 554 20.24 3.41 3.64
C ARG A 554 19.47 4.71 3.95
N SER A 555 19.71 5.80 3.22
CA SER A 555 18.96 7.04 3.33
C SER A 555 17.88 7.19 2.24
N LEU A 556 17.64 6.15 1.45
CA LEU A 556 16.57 6.17 0.43
C LEU A 556 15.20 6.18 1.09
N HIS A 557 14.28 6.97 0.55
CA HIS A 557 12.87 6.88 0.90
C HIS A 557 12.25 5.76 0.07
N LEU A 558 11.80 4.70 0.74
CA LEU A 558 11.17 3.54 0.09
C LEU A 558 9.71 3.43 0.52
N ALA A 559 8.87 3.05 -0.43
CA ALA A 559 7.53 2.55 -0.18
C ALA A 559 7.45 1.09 -0.63
N ALA A 560 6.53 0.32 -0.09
CA ALA A 560 6.26 -1.03 -0.55
C ALA A 560 4.77 -1.32 -0.46
N PHE A 561 4.29 -2.11 -1.40
CA PHE A 561 2.86 -2.38 -1.55
C PHE A 561 2.56 -3.89 -1.54
N HIS A 562 3.60 -4.74 -1.52
CA HIS A 562 3.51 -6.17 -1.81
C HIS A 562 4.11 -7.05 -0.71
N PRO A 563 3.73 -6.89 0.58
CA PRO A 563 4.21 -7.78 1.63
C PRO A 563 3.77 -9.24 1.37
N THR A 564 4.71 -10.18 1.35
CA THR A 564 4.49 -11.61 1.04
C THR A 564 5.38 -12.54 1.89
N GLY A 565 5.12 -13.85 1.88
CA GLY A 565 6.09 -14.88 2.33
C GLY A 565 6.19 -15.24 3.80
N THR A 566 5.41 -14.58 4.66
CA THR A 566 5.46 -14.76 6.11
C THR A 566 4.87 -16.05 6.65
N ALA A 567 4.18 -16.82 5.82
CA ALA A 567 3.73 -18.18 6.11
C ALA A 567 3.91 -19.05 4.86
N ALA A 568 5.12 -19.01 4.29
CA ALA A 568 5.47 -19.66 3.03
C ALA A 568 4.95 -21.11 2.93
N ALA A 569 4.29 -21.43 1.81
CA ALA A 569 3.80 -22.76 1.52
C ALA A 569 4.83 -23.58 0.73
N GLY A 570 4.90 -24.88 1.02
CA GLY A 570 5.80 -25.78 0.32
C GLY A 570 5.87 -27.17 0.95
N SER A 571 6.51 -28.11 0.26
CA SER A 571 6.57 -29.51 0.68
C SER A 571 7.56 -29.74 1.82
N ASP A 572 8.63 -28.94 1.91
CA ASP A 572 9.66 -29.07 2.94
C ASP A 572 9.20 -28.49 4.29
N GLU A 573 8.93 -29.37 5.24
CA GLU A 573 8.45 -29.04 6.58
C GLU A 573 9.46 -28.33 7.47
N GLN A 574 10.74 -28.26 7.10
CA GLN A 574 11.76 -27.54 7.86
C GLN A 574 11.79 -26.05 7.54
N VAL A 575 11.31 -25.68 6.35
CA VAL A 575 11.36 -24.29 5.85
C VAL A 575 9.97 -23.69 5.63
N CYS A 576 8.96 -24.51 5.33
CA CYS A 576 7.60 -24.06 5.01
C CYS A 576 6.63 -24.32 6.18
N PRO A 577 6.16 -23.28 6.89
CA PRO A 577 5.14 -23.43 7.95
C PRO A 577 3.78 -23.92 7.46
N VAL A 578 3.49 -23.72 6.18
CA VAL A 578 2.28 -24.16 5.49
C VAL A 578 2.69 -25.26 4.49
N ASP A 579 1.93 -26.33 4.39
CA ASP A 579 2.24 -27.40 3.45
C ASP A 579 1.92 -27.01 1.99
N ALA A 580 2.28 -27.89 1.05
CA ALA A 580 2.07 -27.64 -0.38
C ALA A 580 0.59 -27.57 -0.81
N THR A 581 -0.35 -27.94 0.09
CA THR A 581 -1.81 -27.87 -0.13
C THR A 581 -2.44 -26.63 0.48
N GLY A 582 -1.66 -25.83 1.22
CA GLY A 582 -2.14 -24.65 1.94
C GLY A 582 -2.59 -24.94 3.38
N ARG A 583 -2.40 -26.15 3.91
CA ARG A 583 -2.73 -26.46 5.32
C ARG A 583 -1.64 -25.95 6.26
N LEU A 584 -2.06 -25.36 7.37
CA LEU A 584 -1.13 -24.96 8.42
C LEU A 584 -0.59 -26.21 9.14
N ARG A 585 0.73 -26.34 9.25
CA ARG A 585 1.34 -27.47 9.94
C ARG A 585 1.09 -27.41 11.46
N GLY A 586 0.78 -28.57 12.04
CA GLY A 586 0.61 -28.74 13.49
C GLY A 586 -0.79 -28.45 14.03
N VAL A 587 -1.77 -28.20 13.16
CA VAL A 587 -3.19 -28.06 13.55
C VAL A 587 -4.10 -28.53 12.42
N ASP A 588 -5.11 -29.33 12.76
CA ASP A 588 -6.10 -29.78 11.80
C ASP A 588 -7.17 -28.69 11.58
N GLY A 589 -7.68 -28.59 10.36
CA GLY A 589 -8.80 -27.69 10.07
C GLY A 589 -8.42 -26.22 9.85
N VAL A 590 -7.14 -25.90 9.67
CA VAL A 590 -6.67 -24.53 9.36
C VAL A 590 -5.91 -24.50 8.03
N TRP A 591 -6.34 -23.64 7.12
CA TRP A 591 -5.68 -23.37 5.83
C TRP A 591 -5.29 -21.90 5.74
N VAL A 592 -4.32 -21.59 4.89
CA VAL A 592 -3.86 -20.22 4.62
C VAL A 592 -3.96 -19.92 3.13
N ALA A 593 -4.65 -18.83 2.77
CA ALA A 593 -4.96 -18.48 1.39
C ALA A 593 -4.81 -16.97 1.16
N ASP A 594 -3.62 -16.42 1.39
CA ASP A 594 -3.30 -15.00 1.15
C ASP A 594 -1.84 -14.77 0.73
N ALA A 595 -1.40 -13.51 0.76
CA ALA A 595 -0.03 -13.12 0.39
C ALA A 595 1.08 -13.83 1.20
N SER A 596 0.78 -14.33 2.40
CA SER A 596 1.76 -14.98 3.28
C SER A 596 2.27 -16.31 2.71
N ILE A 597 1.49 -17.02 1.87
CA ILE A 597 1.88 -18.33 1.36
C ILE A 597 2.86 -18.28 0.18
N LEU A 598 3.02 -17.13 -0.48
CA LEU A 598 3.97 -16.98 -1.59
C LEU A 598 5.41 -17.11 -1.06
N PRO A 599 6.17 -18.15 -1.42
CA PRO A 599 7.40 -18.48 -0.72
C PRO A 599 8.59 -17.57 -1.07
N SER A 600 8.47 -16.71 -2.07
CA SER A 600 9.44 -15.64 -2.37
C SER A 600 8.74 -14.45 -3.06
N CYS A 601 9.47 -13.36 -3.28
CA CYS A 601 8.99 -12.20 -4.02
C CYS A 601 8.45 -12.62 -5.40
N PRO A 602 7.23 -12.19 -5.80
CA PRO A 602 6.67 -12.54 -7.10
C PRO A 602 7.23 -11.71 -8.26
N GLU A 603 8.13 -10.76 -7.99
CA GLU A 603 8.80 -9.85 -8.94
C GLU A 603 7.88 -8.88 -9.69
N VAL A 604 6.56 -9.08 -9.59
CA VAL A 604 5.51 -8.20 -10.09
C VAL A 604 4.46 -7.91 -9.01
N ASN A 605 3.43 -7.12 -9.33
CA ASN A 605 2.29 -6.96 -8.43
C ASN A 605 1.66 -8.33 -8.08
N PRO A 606 1.43 -8.65 -6.80
CA PRO A 606 1.07 -9.99 -6.37
C PRO A 606 -0.43 -10.28 -6.44
N GLN A 607 -1.31 -9.33 -6.82
CA GLN A 607 -2.76 -9.52 -6.71
C GLN A 607 -3.21 -10.80 -7.43
N VAL A 608 -2.78 -10.97 -8.69
CA VAL A 608 -3.15 -12.11 -9.53
C VAL A 608 -2.58 -13.41 -8.96
N SER A 609 -1.31 -13.42 -8.55
CA SER A 609 -0.64 -14.58 -7.94
C SER A 609 -1.31 -15.02 -6.64
N ILE A 610 -1.65 -14.08 -5.76
CA ILE A 610 -2.38 -14.35 -4.50
C ILE A 610 -3.72 -15.01 -4.80
N MET A 611 -4.47 -14.45 -5.76
CA MET A 611 -5.81 -14.92 -6.10
C MET A 611 -5.76 -16.32 -6.73
N ALA A 612 -4.79 -16.59 -7.62
CA ALA A 612 -4.64 -17.89 -8.25
C ALA A 612 -4.26 -18.99 -7.25
N LEU A 613 -3.28 -18.73 -6.37
CA LEU A 613 -2.92 -19.69 -5.32
C LEU A 613 -4.05 -19.88 -4.30
N ALA A 614 -4.83 -18.84 -3.99
CA ALA A 614 -5.99 -18.97 -3.12
C ALA A 614 -7.11 -19.83 -3.74
N LEU A 615 -7.31 -19.79 -5.07
CA LEU A 615 -8.21 -20.71 -5.75
C LEU A 615 -7.71 -22.16 -5.62
N ALA A 616 -6.41 -22.40 -5.86
CA ALA A 616 -5.83 -23.73 -5.71
C ALA A 616 -5.98 -24.28 -4.27
N VAL A 617 -5.74 -23.46 -3.25
CA VAL A 617 -5.96 -23.87 -1.84
C VAL A 617 -7.44 -24.15 -1.58
N ALA A 618 -8.35 -23.35 -2.13
CA ALA A 618 -9.78 -23.59 -1.95
C ALA A 618 -10.25 -24.89 -2.61
N ASP A 619 -9.68 -25.26 -3.77
CA ASP A 619 -9.95 -26.54 -4.42
C ASP A 619 -9.51 -27.73 -3.55
N GLU A 620 -8.37 -27.62 -2.86
CA GLU A 620 -7.91 -28.63 -1.88
C GLU A 620 -8.83 -28.73 -0.65
N VAL A 621 -9.40 -27.62 -0.20
CA VAL A 621 -10.39 -27.62 0.90
C VAL A 621 -11.66 -28.35 0.46
N VAL A 622 -12.11 -28.14 -0.78
CA VAL A 622 -13.27 -28.85 -1.35
C VAL A 622 -12.97 -30.34 -1.48
N ALA A 623 -11.79 -30.72 -1.99
CA ALA A 623 -11.40 -32.11 -2.19
C ALA A 623 -11.15 -32.89 -0.87
N ALA A 624 -10.83 -32.19 0.22
CA ALA A 624 -10.61 -32.79 1.53
C ALA A 624 -11.90 -33.15 2.30
N ARG A 625 -13.07 -32.81 1.74
CA ARG A 625 -14.39 -33.11 2.29
C ARG A 625 -15.08 -34.15 1.43
#